data_AF-A0A441W6S4-F1
#
_entry.id   AF-A0A441W6S4-F1
#
_cell.length_a   1.000
_cell.length_b   1.000
_cell.length_c   1.000
_cell.angle_alpha   90.00
_cell.angle_beta   90.00
_cell.angle_gamma   90.00
#
_symmetry.space_group_name_H-M   'P 1'
#
loop_
_entity.id
_entity.type
_entity.pdbx_description
1 polymer ?
#
loop_
_entity_poly.entity_id
_entity_poly.type
_entity_poly.pdbx_seq_one_letter_code
_entity_poly.pdbx_strand_id
1 'polypeptide(L)'
;MYLADYSRHTNTAKRTRQRMEFLGRTLSGKKLWSDEEKSLCRQLHPDYKALAKALPHRSRSAIRNYCSTYMPESRIQKSWTGQEQSRFRRAYPTATWDELYAAFPGRSYASLESMAKRLKLTKKRKGYLPTGDCLLDSLRGECFRQNVSMSELDAFAGRRHYFENQCWRGKRGFYDYRAIVRAIYVMGGTLKIEWSEQ
;
A
#
# COMPACT_ATOMS: atom_id res chain seq x y z
N MET A 1 -13.70 23.35 -27.15
CA MET A 1 -14.34 22.08 -27.53
C MET A 1 -15.58 22.42 -28.36
N TYR A 2 -15.61 22.05 -29.63
CA TYR A 2 -16.70 22.42 -30.56
C TYR A 2 -17.87 21.43 -30.44
N LEU A 3 -19.11 21.95 -30.50
CA LEU A 3 -20.35 21.17 -30.47
C LEU A 3 -20.43 20.09 -31.58
N ALA A 4 -19.77 20.33 -32.71
CA ALA A 4 -19.66 19.39 -33.83
C ALA A 4 -18.88 18.11 -33.48
N ASP A 5 -17.89 18.20 -32.59
CA ASP A 5 -17.17 17.01 -32.13
C ASP A 5 -18.06 16.16 -31.22
N TYR A 6 -18.85 16.79 -30.35
CA TYR A 6 -19.80 16.08 -29.48
C TYR A 6 -20.86 15.31 -30.28
N SER A 7 -21.40 15.90 -31.35
CA SER A 7 -22.38 15.23 -32.22
C SER A 7 -21.78 14.05 -33.00
N ARG A 8 -20.51 14.13 -33.41
CA ARG A 8 -19.81 13.04 -34.09
C ARG A 8 -19.52 11.85 -33.17
N HIS A 9 -19.07 12.11 -31.93
CA HIS A 9 -18.81 11.06 -30.94
C HIS A 9 -20.11 10.37 -30.50
N THR A 10 -21.19 11.12 -30.32
CA THR A 10 -22.50 10.56 -29.96
C THR A 10 -23.09 9.71 -31.09
N ASN A 11 -22.99 10.14 -32.34
CA ASN A 11 -23.44 9.35 -33.50
C ASN A 11 -22.63 8.07 -33.70
N THR A 12 -21.32 8.15 -33.52
CA THR A 12 -20.44 6.97 -33.55
C THR A 12 -20.82 5.98 -32.44
N ALA A 13 -21.01 6.46 -31.21
CA ALA A 13 -21.43 5.65 -30.09
C ALA A 13 -22.80 4.97 -30.30
N LYS A 14 -23.78 5.69 -30.90
CA LYS A 14 -25.08 5.11 -31.26
C LYS A 14 -24.94 3.97 -32.27
N ARG A 15 -24.18 4.17 -33.35
CA ARG A 15 -23.92 3.12 -34.36
C ARG A 15 -23.24 1.89 -33.75
N THR A 16 -22.27 2.11 -32.87
CA THR A 16 -21.60 1.02 -32.15
C THR A 16 -22.56 0.24 -31.26
N ARG A 17 -23.46 0.92 -30.53
CA ARG A 17 -24.49 0.25 -29.71
C ARG A 17 -25.45 -0.58 -30.55
N GLN A 18 -25.97 -0.02 -31.64
CA GLN A 18 -26.86 -0.74 -32.58
C GLN A 18 -26.18 -1.99 -33.14
N ARG A 19 -24.89 -1.88 -33.52
CA ARG A 19 -24.13 -3.04 -33.98
C ARG A 19 -23.93 -4.09 -32.90
N MET A 20 -23.66 -3.69 -31.67
CA MET A 20 -23.51 -4.61 -30.54
C MET A 20 -24.83 -5.32 -30.23
N GLU A 21 -25.94 -4.59 -30.21
CA GLU A 21 -27.30 -5.13 -30.01
C GLU A 21 -27.65 -6.16 -31.10
N PHE A 22 -27.44 -5.81 -32.37
CA PHE A 22 -27.68 -6.72 -33.49
C PHE A 22 -26.85 -8.00 -33.41
N LEU A 23 -25.57 -7.90 -33.04
CA LEU A 23 -24.67 -9.05 -32.95
C LEU A 23 -24.79 -9.81 -31.62
N GLY A 24 -25.52 -9.28 -30.63
CA GLY A 24 -25.59 -9.84 -29.28
C GLY A 24 -24.23 -9.92 -28.56
N ARG A 25 -23.21 -9.20 -29.04
CA ARG A 25 -21.82 -9.26 -28.57
C ARG A 25 -21.20 -7.87 -28.49
N THR A 26 -20.30 -7.69 -27.53
CA THR A 26 -19.44 -6.50 -27.45
C THR A 26 -18.46 -6.47 -28.62
N LEU A 27 -17.86 -5.31 -28.90
CA LEU A 27 -16.77 -5.18 -29.87
C LEU A 27 -15.59 -6.13 -29.60
N SER A 28 -15.39 -6.51 -28.33
CA SER A 28 -14.40 -7.51 -27.89
C SER A 28 -14.87 -8.97 -28.00
N GLY A 29 -16.02 -9.22 -28.64
CA GLY A 29 -16.57 -10.56 -28.88
C GLY A 29 -17.27 -11.21 -27.69
N LYS A 30 -17.40 -10.51 -26.55
CA LYS A 30 -18.07 -11.06 -25.34
C LYS A 30 -19.59 -10.97 -25.50
N LYS A 31 -20.33 -12.02 -25.13
CA LYS A 31 -21.80 -12.03 -25.17
C LYS A 31 -22.38 -10.88 -24.33
N LEU A 32 -23.30 -10.10 -24.89
CA LEU A 32 -24.04 -9.06 -24.17
C LEU A 32 -24.91 -9.68 -23.08
N TRP A 33 -25.19 -8.91 -22.02
CA TRP A 33 -26.11 -9.32 -20.96
C TRP A 33 -27.55 -9.23 -21.48
N SER A 34 -28.25 -10.35 -21.51
CA SER A 34 -29.68 -10.43 -21.82
C SER A 34 -30.52 -9.93 -20.66
N ASP A 35 -31.73 -9.45 -20.91
CA ASP A 35 -32.59 -8.88 -19.87
C ASP A 35 -33.00 -9.89 -18.79
N GLU A 36 -33.11 -11.18 -19.16
CA GLU A 36 -33.30 -12.30 -18.23
C GLU A 36 -32.10 -12.48 -17.28
N GLU A 37 -30.86 -12.42 -17.80
CA GLU A 37 -29.67 -12.47 -16.96
C GLU A 37 -29.63 -11.28 -15.98
N LYS A 38 -30.07 -10.10 -16.43
CA LYS A 38 -30.12 -8.89 -15.58
C LYS A 38 -31.18 -9.02 -14.49
N SER A 39 -32.35 -9.58 -14.78
CA SER A 39 -33.42 -9.78 -13.79
C SER A 39 -33.01 -10.80 -12.73
N LEU A 40 -32.38 -11.90 -13.13
CA LEU A 40 -31.80 -12.89 -12.21
C LEU A 40 -30.72 -12.27 -11.30
N CYS A 41 -29.84 -11.43 -11.87
CA CYS A 41 -28.87 -10.67 -11.08
C CYS A 41 -29.52 -9.77 -10.02
N ARG A 42 -30.66 -9.13 -10.32
CA ARG A 42 -31.39 -8.31 -9.35
C ARG A 42 -32.07 -9.12 -8.25
N GLN A 43 -32.62 -10.29 -8.59
CA GLN A 43 -33.38 -11.13 -7.66
C GLN A 43 -32.49 -11.92 -6.68
N LEU A 44 -31.38 -12.47 -7.17
CA LEU A 44 -30.55 -13.39 -6.39
C LEU A 44 -29.37 -12.70 -5.68
N HIS A 45 -29.11 -11.42 -5.96
CA HIS A 45 -28.08 -10.66 -5.25
C HIS A 45 -28.48 -10.46 -3.77
N PRO A 46 -27.56 -10.64 -2.79
CA PRO A 46 -26.10 -10.74 -2.89
C PRO A 46 -25.53 -12.17 -2.94
N ASP A 47 -26.35 -13.21 -3.13
CA ASP A 47 -25.87 -14.61 -3.15
C ASP A 47 -25.19 -14.97 -4.48
N TYR A 48 -23.86 -14.77 -4.51
CA TYR A 48 -23.02 -15.13 -5.65
C TYR A 48 -22.95 -16.64 -5.92
N LYS A 49 -23.25 -17.50 -4.95
CA LYS A 49 -23.27 -18.96 -5.18
C LYS A 49 -24.53 -19.35 -5.93
N ALA A 50 -25.68 -18.81 -5.55
CA ALA A 50 -26.94 -19.00 -6.27
C ALA A 50 -26.85 -18.44 -7.71
N LEU A 51 -26.28 -17.23 -7.88
CA LEU A 51 -26.07 -16.63 -9.20
C LEU A 51 -25.17 -17.46 -10.12
N ALA A 52 -24.09 -18.04 -9.58
CA ALA A 52 -23.21 -18.90 -10.37
C ALA A 52 -23.90 -20.18 -10.86
N LYS A 53 -24.87 -20.71 -10.10
CA LYS A 53 -25.69 -21.85 -10.51
C LYS A 53 -26.73 -21.46 -11.56
N ALA A 54 -27.38 -20.30 -11.39
CA ALA A 54 -28.40 -19.80 -12.32
C ALA A 54 -27.79 -19.36 -13.67
N LEU A 55 -26.53 -18.94 -13.69
CA LEU A 55 -25.82 -18.44 -14.87
C LEU A 55 -24.55 -19.26 -15.18
N PRO A 56 -24.67 -20.55 -15.54
CA PRO A 56 -23.50 -21.43 -15.74
C PRO A 56 -22.62 -21.00 -16.91
N HIS A 57 -23.19 -20.30 -17.90
CA HIS A 57 -22.47 -19.77 -19.05
C HIS A 57 -21.67 -18.49 -18.77
N ARG A 58 -21.78 -17.93 -17.56
CA ARG A 58 -21.08 -16.72 -17.13
C ARG A 58 -20.09 -17.07 -16.04
N SER A 59 -18.84 -16.61 -16.19
CA SER A 59 -17.87 -16.76 -15.12
C SER A 59 -18.27 -15.96 -13.89
N ARG A 60 -17.91 -16.47 -12.70
CA ARG A 60 -18.15 -15.78 -11.42
C ARG A 60 -17.64 -14.33 -11.43
N SER A 61 -16.49 -14.10 -12.06
CA SER A 61 -15.92 -12.75 -12.21
C SER A 61 -16.78 -11.84 -13.09
N ALA A 62 -17.37 -12.37 -14.17
CA ALA A 62 -18.28 -11.59 -15.02
C ALA A 62 -19.55 -11.18 -14.25
N ILE A 63 -20.13 -12.10 -13.47
CA ILE A 63 -21.30 -11.84 -12.61
C ILE A 63 -20.97 -10.76 -11.57
N ARG A 64 -19.84 -10.90 -10.87
CA ARG A 64 -19.40 -9.91 -9.88
C ARG A 64 -19.20 -8.54 -10.52
N ASN A 65 -18.51 -8.47 -11.66
CA ASN A 65 -18.26 -7.22 -12.36
C ASN A 65 -19.57 -6.56 -12.81
N TYR A 66 -20.51 -7.35 -13.34
CA TYR A 66 -21.84 -6.86 -13.73
C TYR A 66 -22.59 -6.27 -12.54
N CYS A 67 -22.76 -7.05 -11.46
CA CYS A 67 -23.44 -6.58 -10.25
C CYS A 67 -22.76 -5.30 -9.71
N SER A 68 -21.43 -5.30 -9.57
CA SER A 68 -20.70 -4.13 -9.08
C SER A 68 -20.79 -2.91 -10.00
N THR A 69 -21.02 -3.07 -11.30
CA THR A 69 -21.05 -1.95 -12.26
C THR A 69 -22.45 -1.38 -12.43
N TYR A 70 -23.45 -2.26 -12.51
CA TYR A 70 -24.82 -1.90 -12.88
C TYR A 70 -25.81 -1.93 -11.72
N MET A 71 -25.41 -2.44 -10.54
CA MET A 71 -26.23 -2.44 -9.32
C MET A 71 -25.53 -1.60 -8.24
N PRO A 72 -25.95 -0.34 -8.04
CA PRO A 72 -25.33 0.55 -7.06
C PRO A 72 -25.48 0.05 -5.61
N GLU A 73 -26.53 -0.71 -5.31
CA GLU A 73 -26.78 -1.32 -4.00
C GLU A 73 -25.71 -2.36 -3.62
N SER A 74 -24.98 -2.90 -4.60
CA SER A 74 -23.87 -3.81 -4.35
C SER A 74 -22.58 -3.10 -3.90
N ARG A 75 -22.50 -1.77 -4.08
CA ARG A 75 -21.35 -0.94 -3.71
C ARG A 75 -21.44 -0.35 -2.32
N ILE A 76 -22.10 -1.03 -1.37
CA ILE A 76 -22.02 -0.68 0.05
C ILE A 76 -20.63 -1.10 0.58
N GLN A 77 -19.57 -0.56 -0.02
CA GLN A 77 -18.31 -0.45 0.68
C GLN A 77 -18.55 0.58 1.77
N LYS A 78 -18.36 0.18 3.03
CA LYS A 78 -18.35 1.14 4.15
C LYS A 78 -17.42 2.27 3.74
N SER A 79 -17.95 3.44 3.44
CA SER A 79 -17.13 4.59 3.12
C SER A 79 -16.34 4.96 4.38
N TRP A 80 -15.17 5.55 4.20
CA TRP A 80 -14.41 6.05 5.34
C TRP A 80 -14.99 7.40 5.75
N THR A 81 -15.57 7.45 6.94
CA THR A 81 -16.07 8.70 7.53
C THR A 81 -14.91 9.64 7.84
N GLY A 82 -15.17 10.96 7.90
CA GLY A 82 -14.15 11.94 8.24
C GLY A 82 -13.54 11.72 9.62
N GLN A 83 -14.33 11.21 10.57
CA GLN A 83 -13.87 10.87 11.91
C GLN A 83 -12.93 9.65 11.89
N GLU A 84 -13.28 8.58 11.17
CA GLU A 84 -12.40 7.41 11.01
C GLU A 84 -11.06 7.81 10.35
N GLN A 85 -11.10 8.68 9.33
CA GLN A 85 -9.87 9.15 8.66
C GLN A 85 -8.98 9.96 9.61
N SER A 86 -9.56 10.85 10.42
CA SER A 86 -8.82 11.62 11.42
C SER A 86 -8.21 10.73 12.49
N ARG A 87 -8.96 9.73 12.97
CA ARG A 87 -8.45 8.72 13.92
C ARG A 87 -7.32 7.89 13.30
N PHE A 88 -7.47 7.49 12.04
CA PHE A 88 -6.47 6.71 11.31
C PHE A 88 -5.19 7.49 11.08
N ARG A 89 -5.28 8.78 10.74
CA ARG A 89 -4.12 9.67 10.58
C ARG A 89 -3.27 9.75 11.85
N ARG A 90 -3.91 9.77 13.02
CA ARG A 90 -3.22 9.82 14.32
C ARG A 90 -2.62 8.47 14.72
N ALA A 91 -3.35 7.38 14.49
CA ALA A 91 -2.93 6.05 14.92
C ALA A 91 -1.88 5.41 14.01
N TYR A 92 -2.02 5.55 12.69
CA TYR A 92 -1.22 4.81 11.71
C TYR A 92 0.31 4.96 11.82
N PRO A 93 0.87 6.16 12.11
CA PRO A 93 2.33 6.33 12.15
C PRO A 93 3.02 5.49 13.24
N THR A 94 2.33 5.22 14.36
CA THR A 94 2.89 4.51 15.52
C THR A 94 2.31 3.11 15.71
N ALA A 95 1.07 2.89 15.30
CA ALA A 95 0.35 1.67 15.63
C ALA A 95 0.85 0.42 14.89
N THR A 96 0.78 -0.71 15.58
CA THR A 96 0.94 -2.04 14.98
C THR A 96 -0.29 -2.42 14.15
N TRP A 97 -0.20 -3.46 13.32
CA TRP A 97 -1.36 -3.91 12.56
C TRP A 97 -2.48 -4.44 13.45
N ASP A 98 -2.13 -5.11 14.55
CA ASP A 98 -3.11 -5.64 15.52
C ASP A 98 -3.87 -4.52 16.23
N GLU A 99 -3.16 -3.46 16.64
CA GLU A 99 -3.78 -2.25 17.18
C GLU A 99 -4.71 -1.55 16.18
N LEU A 100 -4.33 -1.53 14.89
CA LEU A 100 -5.18 -0.97 13.83
C LEU A 100 -6.44 -1.82 13.61
N TYR A 101 -6.36 -3.15 13.70
CA TYR A 101 -7.54 -4.01 13.63
C TYR A 101 -8.47 -3.83 14.83
N ALA A 102 -7.89 -3.70 16.03
CA ALA A 102 -8.67 -3.39 17.24
C ALA A 102 -9.34 -2.01 17.15
N ALA A 103 -8.65 -1.01 16.58
CA ALA A 103 -9.19 0.34 16.44
C ALA A 103 -10.26 0.48 15.34
N PHE A 104 -10.22 -0.38 14.31
CA PHE A 104 -11.11 -0.34 13.16
C PHE A 104 -11.74 -1.72 12.87
N PRO A 105 -12.64 -2.20 13.76
CA PRO A 105 -13.27 -3.51 13.60
C PRO A 105 -14.09 -3.57 12.29
N GLY A 106 -13.88 -4.64 11.52
CA GLY A 106 -14.56 -4.85 10.24
C GLY A 106 -13.93 -4.14 9.04
N ARG A 107 -12.76 -3.50 9.20
CA ARG A 107 -11.92 -3.06 8.07
C ARG A 107 -10.90 -4.15 7.75
N SER A 108 -10.83 -4.53 6.48
CA SER A 108 -9.82 -5.48 6.01
C SER A 108 -8.45 -4.81 5.85
N TYR A 109 -7.38 -5.61 5.86
CA TYR A 109 -6.01 -5.18 5.56
C TYR A 109 -5.94 -4.27 4.32
N ALA A 110 -6.53 -4.74 3.21
CA ALA A 110 -6.51 -4.02 1.94
C ALA A 110 -7.21 -2.64 2.04
N SER A 111 -8.25 -2.51 2.87
CA SER A 111 -8.93 -1.24 3.09
C SER A 111 -8.04 -0.26 3.87
N LEU A 112 -7.36 -0.73 4.92
CA LEU A 112 -6.43 0.06 5.72
C LEU A 112 -5.20 0.48 4.90
N GLU A 113 -4.62 -0.44 4.12
CA GLU A 113 -3.48 -0.17 3.26
C GLU A 113 -3.84 0.84 2.14
N SER A 114 -4.99 0.66 1.50
CA SER A 114 -5.50 1.61 0.51
C SER A 114 -5.69 3.00 1.11
N MET A 115 -6.20 3.08 2.34
CA MET A 115 -6.34 4.34 3.07
C MET A 115 -5.00 5.01 3.36
N ALA A 116 -4.01 4.24 3.83
CA ALA A 116 -2.66 4.75 4.08
C ALA A 116 -2.04 5.34 2.83
N LYS A 117 -2.14 4.63 1.69
CA LYS A 117 -1.67 5.11 0.38
C LYS A 117 -2.41 6.39 -0.04
N ARG A 118 -3.74 6.42 0.10
CA ARG A 118 -4.57 7.57 -0.25
C ARG A 118 -4.23 8.82 0.57
N LEU A 119 -3.96 8.64 1.85
CA LEU A 119 -3.58 9.71 2.77
C LEU A 119 -2.07 10.00 2.79
N LYS A 120 -1.29 9.29 1.97
CA LYS A 120 0.19 9.36 1.92
C LYS A 120 0.85 9.23 3.29
N LEU A 121 0.28 8.38 4.15
CA LEU A 121 0.80 8.14 5.49
C LEU A 121 1.89 7.08 5.44
N THR A 122 3.02 7.39 6.07
CA THR A 122 4.13 6.46 6.29
C THR A 122 4.20 6.09 7.76
N LYS A 123 4.63 4.85 8.06
CA LYS A 123 4.92 4.48 9.45
C LYS A 123 6.19 5.21 9.89
N LYS A 124 6.25 5.60 11.16
CA LYS A 124 7.50 6.10 11.75
C LYS A 124 8.56 5.02 11.63
N ARG A 125 9.79 5.44 11.30
CA ARG A 125 10.93 4.53 11.22
C ARG A 125 11.07 3.85 12.57
N LYS A 126 11.20 2.52 12.56
CA LYS A 126 11.57 1.78 13.78
C LYS A 126 13.03 2.10 14.10
N GLY A 127 13.36 2.14 15.39
CA GLY A 127 14.75 2.20 15.82
C GLY A 127 15.57 1.04 15.26
N TYR A 128 16.87 1.24 15.15
CA TYR A 128 17.78 0.19 14.72
C TYR A 128 17.82 -0.94 15.75
N LEU A 129 17.81 -2.19 15.27
CA LEU A 129 18.06 -3.34 16.14
C LEU A 129 19.49 -3.27 16.71
N PRO A 130 19.69 -3.62 17.99
CA PRO A 130 21.01 -3.69 18.58
C PRO A 130 21.85 -4.73 17.84
N THR A 131 23.11 -4.40 17.64
CA THR A 131 24.09 -5.18 16.90
C THR A 131 24.95 -6.01 17.86
N GLY A 132 25.06 -5.57 19.13
CA GLY A 132 25.89 -6.19 20.16
C GLY A 132 27.19 -5.44 20.44
N ASP A 133 27.54 -4.46 19.60
CA ASP A 133 28.64 -3.52 19.85
C ASP A 133 28.09 -2.20 20.41
N CYS A 134 28.56 -1.79 21.58
CA CYS A 134 28.03 -0.63 22.30
C CYS A 134 28.29 0.69 21.56
N LEU A 135 29.44 0.83 20.90
CA LEU A 135 29.81 2.05 20.17
C LEU A 135 28.93 2.21 18.93
N LEU A 136 28.78 1.15 18.14
CA LEU A 136 27.94 1.14 16.96
C LEU A 136 26.46 1.33 17.30
N ASP A 137 25.97 0.69 18.36
CA ASP A 137 24.57 0.83 18.78
C ASP A 137 24.27 2.24 19.31
N SER A 138 25.22 2.85 20.05
CA SER A 138 25.12 4.25 20.46
C SER A 138 25.09 5.20 19.24
N LEU A 139 26.00 5.00 18.28
CA LEU A 139 26.04 5.77 17.03
C LEU A 139 24.73 5.65 16.26
N ARG A 140 24.21 4.43 16.09
CA ARG A 140 22.93 4.18 15.40
C ARG A 140 21.74 4.81 16.14
N GLY A 141 21.75 4.78 17.46
CA GLY A 141 20.76 5.47 18.29
C GLY A 141 20.77 6.99 18.08
N GLU A 142 21.96 7.58 17.96
CA GLU A 142 22.11 9.01 17.66
C GLU A 142 21.63 9.35 16.24
N CYS A 143 21.99 8.55 15.24
CA CYS A 143 21.50 8.73 13.88
C CYS A 143 19.97 8.68 13.83
N PHE A 144 19.36 7.76 14.57
CA PHE A 144 17.90 7.67 14.67
C PHE A 144 17.29 8.95 15.28
N ARG A 145 17.94 9.51 16.31
CA ARG A 145 17.48 10.75 16.97
C ARG A 145 17.58 11.97 16.05
N GLN A 146 18.66 12.08 15.28
CA GLN A 146 18.89 13.18 14.34
C GLN A 146 18.23 12.95 12.97
N ASN A 147 17.49 11.84 12.80
CA ASN A 147 16.87 11.42 11.54
C ASN A 147 17.87 11.27 10.37
N VAL A 148 19.14 10.98 10.68
CA VAL A 148 20.19 10.72 9.70
C VAL A 148 20.07 9.28 9.21
N SER A 149 20.07 9.10 7.90
CA SER A 149 20.05 7.79 7.25
C SER A 149 21.43 7.12 7.31
N MET A 150 21.46 5.78 7.22
CA MET A 150 22.73 5.05 7.17
C MET A 150 23.55 5.36 5.90
N SER A 151 22.88 5.73 4.80
CA SER A 151 23.53 6.17 3.56
C SER A 151 24.23 7.54 3.74
N GLU A 152 23.62 8.46 4.48
CA GLU A 152 24.27 9.74 4.83
C GLU A 152 25.43 9.49 5.80
N LEU A 153 25.29 8.55 6.73
CA LEU A 153 26.36 8.14 7.64
C LEU A 153 27.58 7.58 6.89
N ASP A 154 27.35 6.82 5.82
CA ASP A 154 28.42 6.35 4.93
C ASP A 154 29.16 7.52 4.27
N ALA A 155 28.43 8.55 3.82
CA ALA A 155 29.03 9.76 3.26
C ALA A 155 29.89 10.50 4.30
N PHE A 156 29.43 10.61 5.56
CA PHE A 156 30.19 11.22 6.65
C PHE A 156 31.45 10.43 7.03
N ALA A 157 31.38 9.11 7.01
CA ALA A 157 32.53 8.26 7.31
C ALA A 157 33.54 8.15 6.15
N GLY A 158 33.18 8.62 4.94
CA GLY A 158 33.97 8.43 3.74
C GLY A 158 34.05 6.95 3.32
N ARG A 159 32.97 6.20 3.57
CA ARG A 159 32.82 4.79 3.16
C ARG A 159 31.68 4.68 2.15
N ARG A 160 31.68 3.59 1.39
CA ARG A 160 30.66 3.33 0.38
C ARG A 160 29.85 2.10 0.80
N HIS A 161 28.62 2.34 1.27
CA HIS A 161 27.65 1.32 1.68
C HIS A 161 28.02 0.46 2.90
N TYR A 162 28.95 0.89 3.76
CA TYR A 162 29.33 0.11 4.95
C TYR A 162 28.18 0.05 5.96
N PHE A 163 27.60 1.21 6.29
CA PHE A 163 26.46 1.34 7.21
C PHE A 163 25.13 0.98 6.56
N GLU A 164 24.98 1.28 5.27
CA GLU A 164 23.78 0.95 4.51
C GLU A 164 23.58 -0.57 4.40
N ASN A 165 24.61 -1.31 3.97
CA ASN A 165 24.52 -2.76 3.78
C ASN A 165 24.76 -3.57 5.06
N GLN A 166 25.04 -2.89 6.18
CA GLN A 166 25.33 -3.54 7.46
C GLN A 166 26.45 -4.58 7.32
N CYS A 167 27.57 -4.19 6.70
CA CYS A 167 28.68 -5.10 6.34
C CYS A 167 29.32 -5.82 7.54
N TRP A 168 29.01 -5.41 8.77
CA TRP A 168 29.38 -6.12 10.00
C TRP A 168 28.53 -7.38 10.27
N ARG A 169 27.38 -7.55 9.60
CA ARG A 169 26.52 -8.73 9.74
C ARG A 169 26.98 -9.85 8.80
N GLY A 170 27.16 -11.06 9.35
CA GLY A 170 27.42 -12.28 8.59
C GLY A 170 28.76 -12.95 8.94
N LYS A 171 29.04 -14.11 8.33
CA LYS A 171 30.22 -14.96 8.65
C LYS A 171 31.58 -14.28 8.44
N ARG A 172 31.64 -13.25 7.59
CA ARG A 172 32.86 -12.47 7.28
C ARG A 172 32.75 -11.00 7.72
N GLY A 173 31.68 -10.66 8.45
CA GLY A 173 31.46 -9.29 8.90
C GLY A 173 32.42 -8.94 10.02
N PHE A 174 32.98 -7.73 9.97
CA PHE A 174 33.83 -7.18 11.02
C PHE A 174 33.42 -5.73 11.33
N TYR A 175 33.68 -5.31 12.56
CA TYR A 175 33.47 -3.94 13.00
C TYR A 175 34.68 -3.09 12.57
N ASP A 176 34.45 -2.15 11.65
CA ASP A 176 35.46 -1.17 11.24
C ASP A 176 35.38 0.02 12.20
N TYR A 177 36.08 -0.09 13.32
CA TYR A 177 36.13 0.97 14.33
C TYR A 177 36.65 2.30 13.78
N ARG A 178 37.47 2.29 12.72
CA ARG A 178 37.95 3.53 12.09
C ARG A 178 36.80 4.28 11.42
N ALA A 179 35.91 3.56 10.73
CA ALA A 179 34.71 4.15 10.14
C ALA A 179 33.73 4.64 11.21
N ILE A 180 33.52 3.86 12.27
CA ILE A 180 32.63 4.20 13.39
C ILE A 180 33.13 5.45 14.11
N VAL A 181 34.39 5.50 14.50
CA VAL A 181 34.99 6.64 15.21
C VAL A 181 34.96 7.90 14.36
N ARG A 182 35.29 7.80 13.06
CA ARG A 182 35.17 8.95 12.16
C ARG A 182 33.73 9.47 12.08
N ALA A 183 32.76 8.57 11.96
CA ALA A 183 31.35 8.94 11.93
C ALA A 183 30.91 9.64 13.23
N ILE A 184 31.35 9.16 14.40
CA ILE A 184 31.09 9.78 15.70
C ILE A 184 31.61 11.22 15.72
N TYR A 185 32.86 11.45 15.31
CA TYR A 185 33.43 12.80 15.29
C TYR A 185 32.71 13.75 14.32
N VAL A 186 32.34 13.27 13.12
CA VAL A 186 31.63 14.10 12.14
C VAL A 186 30.23 14.48 12.63
N MET A 187 29.57 13.61 13.40
CA MET A 187 28.29 13.93 14.05
C MET A 187 28.43 14.75 15.34
N GLY A 188 29.64 15.20 15.69
CA GLY A 188 29.90 16.02 16.89
C GLY A 188 30.00 15.23 18.20
N GLY A 189 30.14 13.91 18.13
CA GLY A 189 30.39 13.07 19.29
C GLY A 189 31.86 13.10 19.72
N THR A 190 32.10 12.80 20.99
CA THR A 190 33.46 12.62 21.54
C THR A 190 33.61 11.22 22.10
N LEU A 191 34.74 10.59 21.82
CA LEU A 191 35.10 9.29 22.39
C LEU A 191 36.07 9.54 23.55
N LYS A 192 35.71 9.08 24.74
CA LYS A 192 36.61 9.02 25.90
C LYS A 192 36.92 7.57 26.21
N ILE A 193 38.20 7.26 26.41
CA ILE A 193 38.66 5.95 26.83
C ILE A 193 39.12 6.11 28.27
N GLU A 194 38.41 5.47 29.19
CA GLU A 194 38.77 5.39 30.59
C GLU A 194 39.31 3.99 30.86
N TRP A 195 40.56 3.92 31.32
CA TRP A 195 41.15 2.70 31.81
C TRP A 195 40.92 2.68 33.32
N SER A 196 40.27 1.63 33.85
CA SER A 196 40.22 1.45 35.29
C SER A 196 41.65 1.17 35.77
N GLU A 197 42.23 2.12 36.50
CA GLU A 197 43.44 1.84 37.27
C GLU A 197 43.06 0.80 38.35
N GLN A 198 43.69 -0.37 38.27
CA GLN A 198 43.63 -1.38 39.32
C GLN A 198 44.43 -0.92 40.53
#